data_AF-A0A927KI37-F1
#
_entry.id   AF-A0A927KI37-F1
#
_cell.length_a   1.000
_cell.length_b   1.000
_cell.length_c   1.000
_cell.angle_alpha   90.00
_cell.angle_beta   90.00
_cell.angle_gamma   90.00
#
_symmetry.space_group_name_H-M   'P 1'
#
loop_
_entity.id
_entity.type
_entity.pdbx_description
1 polymer ?
#
loop_
_entity_poly.entity_id
_entity_poly.type
_entity_poly.pdbx_seq_one_letter_code
_entity_poly.pdbx_strand_id
1 'polypeptide(L)' 'MHRRLIPALVLIVLGTLFLLDNLGVAGIDAAQLLATWWPAFLIAAGIGKLLLPADPASRHC' A
#
# COMPACT_ATOMS: atom_id res chain seq x y z
N MET A 1 19.24 0.03 2.65
CA MET A 1 18.82 1.34 2.10
C MET A 1 17.54 1.28 1.23
N HIS A 2 16.73 0.20 1.26
CA HIS A 2 15.55 0.07 0.37
C HIS A 2 14.21 0.57 0.95
N ARG A 3 14.13 0.87 2.26
CA ARG A 3 12.90 1.34 2.92
C ARG A 3 12.32 2.64 2.37
N ARG A 4 13.11 3.44 1.63
CA ARG A 4 12.67 4.70 1.02
C ARG A 4 12.09 4.53 -0.39
N LEU A 5 12.39 3.41 -1.06
CA LEU A 5 11.94 3.17 -2.44
C LEU A 5 10.44 2.87 -2.50
N ILE A 6 9.91 2.16 -1.49
CA ILE A 6 8.50 1.80 -1.40
C ILE A 6 7.60 3.06 -1.36
N PRO A 7 7.76 4.00 -0.41
CA PRO A 7 6.91 5.19 -0.38
C PRO A 7 7.10 6.09 -1.61
N ALA A 8 8.30 6.16 -2.18
CA ALA A 8 8.56 6.91 -3.41
C ALA A 8 7.79 6.34 -4.61
N LEU A 9 7.83 5.01 -4.79
CA LEU A 9 7.06 4.32 -5.84
C LEU A 9 5.56 4.52 -5.67
N VAL A 10 5.04 4.39 -4.44
CA VAL A 10 3.62 4.63 -4.15
C VAL A 10 3.21 6.05 -4.54
N LEU A 11 4.03 7.05 -4.18
CA LEU A 11 3.75 8.45 -4.51
C LEU A 11 3.74 8.70 -6.01
N ILE A 12 4.69 8.14 -6.75
CA ILE A 12 4.75 8.24 -8.22
C ILE A 12 3.49 7.64 -8.85
N VAL A 13 3.12 6.42 -8.44
CA VAL A 13 1.92 5.74 -8.98
C VAL A 13 0.65 6.55 -8.67
N LEU A 14 0.48 7.02 -7.43
CA LEU A 14 -0.65 7.87 -7.07
C LEU A 14 -0.69 9.14 -7.94
N GLY A 15 0.43 9.87 -8.02
CA GLY A 15 0.51 11.11 -8.78
C GLY A 15 0.19 10.92 -10.27
N THR A 16 0.70 9.85 -10.88
CA THR A 16 0.38 9.51 -12.28
C THR A 16 -1.10 9.18 -12.45
N LEU A 17 -1.70 8.38 -11.56
CA LEU A 17 -3.13 8.05 -11.63
C LEU A 17 -4.01 9.30 -11.53
N PHE A 18 -3.73 10.19 -10.57
CA PHE A 18 -4.44 11.47 -10.43
C PHE A 18 -4.27 12.37 -11.66
N LEU A 19 -3.07 12.42 -12.24
CA LEU A 19 -2.82 13.22 -13.43
C LEU A 19 -3.61 12.69 -14.64
N LEU A 20 -3.65 11.37 -14.84
CA LEU A 20 -4.42 10.73 -15.92
C LEU A 20 -5.93 10.94 -15.75
N ASP A 21 -6.42 10.90 -14.52
CA ASP A 21 -7.81 11.18 -14.15
C ASP A 21 -8.17 12.65 -14.47
N ASN A 22 -7.32 13.60 -14.09
CA ASN A 22 -7.49 15.02 -14.43
C ASN A 22 -7.44 15.30 -15.94
N LEU A 23 -6.64 14.54 -16.69
CA LEU A 23 -6.56 14.66 -18.14
C LEU A 23 -7.77 14.04 -18.85
N GLY A 24 -8.64 13.30 -18.13
CA GLY A 24 -9.76 12.58 -18.73
C GLY A 24 -9.35 11.50 -19.71
N VAL A 25 -8.07 11.11 -19.74
CA VAL A 25 -7.50 10.19 -20.75
C VAL A 25 -7.88 8.74 -20.45
N ALA A 26 -8.07 8.41 -19.17
CA ALA A 26 -8.35 7.04 -18.76
C ALA A 26 -9.85 6.73 -18.72
N GLY A 27 -10.72 7.72 -18.42
CA GLY A 27 -12.12 7.45 -18.05
C GLY A 27 -12.23 6.55 -16.80
N ILE A 28 -11.16 6.48 -16.00
CA ILE A 28 -11.05 5.67 -14.80
C ILE A 28 -10.92 6.62 -13.62
N ASP A 29 -11.85 6.53 -12.68
CA ASP A 29 -11.80 7.28 -11.42
C ASP A 29 -10.65 6.75 -10.56
N ALA A 30 -9.49 7.41 -10.62
CA ALA A 30 -8.31 7.04 -9.84
C ALA A 30 -8.60 6.99 -8.33
N ALA A 31 -9.43 7.92 -7.85
CA ALA A 31 -9.90 7.95 -6.47
C ALA A 31 -10.73 6.70 -6.10
N GLN A 32 -11.59 6.23 -7.01
CA GLN A 32 -12.38 5.02 -6.81
C GLN A 32 -11.48 3.78 -6.73
N LEU A 33 -10.49 3.67 -7.63
CA LEU A 33 -9.51 2.57 -7.57
C LEU A 33 -8.79 2.54 -6.21
N LEU A 34 -8.25 3.67 -5.76
CA LEU A 34 -7.55 3.75 -4.48
C LEU A 34 -8.46 3.36 -3.31
N ALA A 35 -9.70 3.83 -3.31
CA ALA A 35 -10.69 3.47 -2.30
C ALA A 35 -11.05 1.97 -2.32
N THR A 36 -11.17 1.37 -3.51
CA THR A 36 -11.46 -0.06 -3.68
C THR A 36 -10.30 -0.96 -3.24
N TRP A 37 -9.05 -0.56 -3.47
CA TRP A 37 -7.87 -1.39 -3.18
C TRP A 37 -7.30 -1.19 -1.77
N TRP A 38 -7.59 -0.08 -1.09
CA TRP A 38 -7.14 0.16 0.29
C TRP A 38 -7.46 -0.97 1.29
N PRO A 39 -8.69 -1.55 1.29
CA PRO A 39 -9.01 -2.70 2.13
C PRO A 39 -8.09 -3.91 1.91
N ALA A 40 -7.66 -4.16 0.67
CA ALA A 40 -6.78 -5.28 0.36
C ALA A 40 -5.39 -5.12 1.01
N PHE A 41 -4.85 -3.89 1.02
CA PHE A 41 -3.60 -3.59 1.72
C PHE A 41 -3.72 -3.79 3.24
N LEU A 42 -4.85 -3.40 3.85
CA LEU A 42 -5.11 -3.65 5.27
C LEU A 42 -5.16 -5.14 5.60
N ILE A 43 -5.85 -5.92 4.76
CA ILE A 43 -5.92 -7.38 4.90
C ILE A 43 -4.52 -8.00 4.78
N ALA A 44 -3.74 -7.62 3.77
CA ALA A 44 -2.38 -8.11 3.58
C ALA A 44 -1.46 -7.76 4.76
N ALA A 45 -1.56 -6.55 5.30
CA ALA A 45 -0.81 -6.14 6.49
C ALA A 45 -1.21 -6.94 7.73
N GLY A 46 -2.51 -7.20 7.93
CA GLY A 46 -3.03 -8.04 9.01
C GLY A 46 -2.55 -9.49 8.90
N ILE A 47 -2.61 -10.08 7.70
CA ILE A 47 -2.09 -11.43 7.42
C ILE A 47 -0.59 -11.49 7.70
N GLY A 48 0.18 -10.50 7.24
CA GLY A 48 1.62 -10.43 7.50
C GLY A 48 1.96 -10.41 8.99
N LYS A 49 1.13 -9.76 9.82
CA LYS A 49 1.27 -9.76 11.29
C LYS A 49 0.94 -11.11 11.92
N LEU A 50 -0.04 -11.85 11.41
CA LEU A 50 -0.40 -13.18 11.91
C LEU A 50 0.60 -14.26 11.51
N LEU A 51 1.14 -14.17 10.29
CA LEU A 51 2.12 -15.12 9.76
C LEU A 51 3.53 -14.86 10.27
N LEU A 52 3.82 -13.63 10.73
CA LEU A 52 5.07 -13.35 11.42
C LEU A 52 5.03 -14.07 12.77
N PRO A 53 5.93 -15.04 13.02
CA PRO A 53 5.98 -15.72 14.30
C PRO A 53 6.17 -14.67 15.39
N ALA A 54 5.29 -14.67 16.41
CA ALA A 54 5.55 -13.91 17.61
C ALA A 54 6.83 -14.49 18.22
N ASP A 55 7.94 -13.75 18.11
CA ASP A 55 9.21 -14.13 18.73
C ASP A 55 8.96 -14.50 20.20
N PRO A 56 9.22 -15.75 20.63
CA PRO A 56 9.10 -16.16 22.04
C PRO A 56 10.22 -15.57 22.92
N ALA A 57 10.92 -14.55 22.44
CA ALA A 57 12.14 -13.97 23.03
C ALA A 57 11.88 -13.02 24.22
N SER A 58 10.71 -13.08 24.85
CA SER A 58 10.43 -12.46 26.14
C SER A 58 10.65 -13.41 27.33
N ARG A 59 11.29 -14.57 27.12
CA ARG A 59 11.67 -15.54 28.16
C ARG A 59 13.13 -15.47 28.57
N HIS A 60 13.69 -14.30 28.88
CA HIS A 60 14.93 -14.24 29.66
C HIS A 60 14.77 -13.23 30.79
N CYS A 61 15.00 -13.75 32.00
CA CYS A 61 14.93 -13.13 33.31
C CYS A 61 15.64 -11.79 33.44
#